data_AF-A0AAV9H1D5-F1
#
_entry.id   AF-A0AAV9H1D5-F1
#
_cell.length_a   1.000
_cell.length_b   1.000
_cell.length_c   1.000
_cell.angle_alpha   90.00
_cell.angle_beta   90.00
_cell.angle_gamma   90.00
#
_symmetry.space_group_name_H-M   'P 1'
#
loop_
_entity.id
_entity.type
_entity.pdbx_description
1 polymer ?
#
loop_
_entity_poly.entity_id
_entity_poly.type
_entity_poly.pdbx_seq_one_letter_code
_entity_poly.pdbx_strand_id
1 'polypeptide(L)'
;MLTSSATTMLRSSMGRSAGSLQPLLFRAAACPHSNSKTILFPMAPKAIPARRPLSTAATSPIRFRVECTQPVTTRRYASTIRPRTDAETDATAAEAAAAAQAAAHPESATLDWNNFFQLRKTRRRLQQVFSGAGALTGGAGGFAVLSSGALESVVGKIPLDPFVTMGLMTFGFMALGWLIGPVLGTVVFNLIKRKYKAQMAVKESQFFARIKKHRVDPTSSSMNNPVPDFYGEKISSVAGYRQWLKDQRAYIKKRSSPFL
;
A
#
# COMPACT_ATOMS: atom_id res chain seq x y z
N MET A 1 -40.82 46.37 -29.25
CA MET A 1 -39.39 46.10 -29.02
C MET A 1 -39.12 46.18 -27.52
N LEU A 2 -39.16 45.05 -26.82
CA LEU A 2 -38.81 44.94 -25.40
C LEU A 2 -38.18 43.56 -25.21
N THR A 3 -36.85 43.49 -25.29
CA THR A 3 -36.09 42.26 -25.03
C THR A 3 -35.54 42.31 -23.60
N SER A 4 -36.02 41.37 -22.79
CA SER A 4 -35.64 41.16 -21.40
C SER A 4 -34.25 40.53 -21.31
N SER A 5 -33.29 41.24 -20.70
CA SER A 5 -31.96 40.70 -20.40
C SER A 5 -31.99 39.87 -19.12
N ALA A 6 -31.82 38.56 -19.23
CA ALA A 6 -31.65 37.65 -18.10
C ALA A 6 -30.16 37.50 -17.76
N THR A 7 -29.78 37.96 -16.56
CA THR A 7 -28.45 37.87 -15.98
C THR A 7 -28.21 36.46 -15.43
N THR A 8 -27.39 35.66 -16.13
CA THR A 8 -26.93 34.36 -15.63
C THR A 8 -25.70 34.55 -14.75
N MET A 9 -25.85 34.33 -13.44
CA MET A 9 -24.77 34.26 -12.46
C MET A 9 -23.96 32.96 -12.66
N LEU A 10 -22.72 33.08 -13.16
CA LEU A 10 -21.76 31.97 -13.19
C LEU A 10 -21.21 31.73 -11.77
N ARG A 11 -21.55 30.58 -11.21
CA ARG A 11 -20.97 30.07 -9.96
C ARG A 11 -19.64 29.39 -10.26
N SER A 12 -18.53 30.08 -9.99
CA SER A 12 -17.17 29.54 -10.09
C SER A 12 -16.92 28.51 -8.98
N SER A 13 -16.97 27.22 -9.32
CA SER A 13 -16.47 26.17 -8.42
C SER A 13 -14.95 26.06 -8.56
N MET A 14 -14.23 26.53 -7.54
CA MET A 14 -12.80 26.26 -7.35
C MET A 14 -12.56 24.74 -7.24
N GLY A 15 -12.03 24.14 -8.31
CA GLY A 15 -11.47 22.79 -8.28
C GLY A 15 -10.19 22.79 -7.43
N ARG A 16 -10.22 22.08 -6.30
CA ARG A 16 -9.03 21.78 -5.52
C ARG A 16 -8.15 20.81 -6.31
N SER A 17 -7.11 21.37 -6.93
CA SER A 17 -5.95 20.64 -7.43
C SER A 17 -5.17 20.09 -6.23
N ALA A 18 -5.23 18.78 -6.00
CA ALA A 18 -4.38 18.08 -5.04
C ALA A 18 -3.15 17.50 -5.77
N GLY A 19 -2.28 18.39 -6.22
CA GLY A 19 -0.93 18.02 -6.64
C GLY A 19 -0.03 17.91 -5.41
N SER A 20 0.03 16.73 -4.78
CA SER A 20 1.07 16.47 -3.78
C SER A 20 2.31 15.91 -4.48
N LEU A 21 3.23 16.82 -4.82
CA LEU A 21 4.63 16.47 -5.05
C LEU A 21 5.22 15.99 -3.72
N GLN A 22 5.52 14.70 -3.61
CA GLN A 22 6.31 14.19 -2.49
C GLN A 22 7.81 14.37 -2.77
N PRO A 23 8.60 14.88 -1.82
CA PRO A 23 10.04 15.03 -1.98
C PRO A 23 10.76 13.68 -1.88
N LEU A 24 11.71 13.49 -2.79
CA LEU A 24 12.66 12.39 -2.84
C LEU A 24 13.59 12.44 -1.60
N LEU A 25 13.40 11.52 -0.66
CA LEU A 25 14.45 11.19 0.31
C LEU A 25 15.28 10.03 -0.24
N PHE A 26 16.50 10.35 -0.67
CA PHE A 26 17.59 9.41 -0.84
C PHE A 26 17.80 8.65 0.48
N ARG A 27 17.44 7.37 0.52
CA ARG A 27 17.84 6.46 1.59
C ARG A 27 18.75 5.39 1.00
N ALA A 28 20.05 5.64 1.09
CA ALA A 28 21.05 4.59 1.02
C ALA A 28 20.79 3.62 2.17
N ALA A 29 20.61 2.33 1.86
CA ALA A 29 20.59 1.27 2.85
C ALA A 29 21.40 0.10 2.28
N ALA A 30 22.62 -0.03 2.80
CA ALA A 30 23.39 -1.24 2.72
C ALA A 30 22.60 -2.37 3.40
N CYS A 31 22.42 -3.48 2.69
CA CYS A 31 21.97 -4.74 3.27
C CYS A 31 23.10 -5.27 4.17
N PRO A 32 22.78 -5.80 5.36
CA PRO A 32 22.88 -7.25 5.47
C PRO A 32 21.80 -7.83 6.39
N HIS A 33 21.12 -8.90 5.97
CA HIS A 33 20.64 -9.92 6.92
C HIS A 33 20.51 -11.26 6.20
N SER A 34 21.51 -12.10 6.43
CA SER A 34 21.53 -13.53 6.13
C SER A 34 20.81 -14.25 7.26
N ASN A 35 19.73 -14.98 6.95
CA ASN A 35 19.04 -15.86 7.90
C ASN A 35 19.67 -17.26 7.83
N SER A 36 20.73 -17.47 8.61
CA SER A 36 21.24 -18.81 8.91
C SER A 36 20.35 -19.45 9.96
N LYS A 37 19.71 -20.57 9.61
CA LYS A 37 18.85 -21.37 10.49
C LYS A 37 19.70 -22.06 11.56
N THR A 38 19.57 -21.66 12.82
CA THR A 38 20.07 -22.44 13.95
C THR A 38 18.99 -23.45 14.37
N ILE A 39 19.33 -24.73 14.20
CA ILE A 39 18.59 -25.89 14.69
C ILE A 39 18.89 -26.00 16.19
N LEU A 40 17.84 -26.01 17.03
CA LEU A 40 17.94 -26.39 18.45
C LEU A 40 16.93 -27.49 18.74
N PHE A 41 17.45 -28.61 19.21
CA PHE A 41 16.76 -29.83 19.61
C PHE A 41 15.86 -29.59 20.85
N PRO A 42 14.77 -30.36 21.03
CA PRO A 42 13.92 -30.26 22.20
C PRO A 42 14.49 -31.08 23.36
N MET A 43 14.62 -30.48 24.53
CA MET A 43 14.89 -31.19 25.79
C MET A 43 13.65 -31.11 26.66
N ALA A 44 13.02 -32.28 26.88
CA ALA A 44 11.93 -32.47 27.81
C ALA A 44 12.44 -32.45 29.26
N PRO A 45 11.57 -32.07 30.22
CA PRO A 45 11.60 -32.77 31.50
C PRO A 45 10.21 -33.21 31.98
N LYS A 46 10.11 -34.53 32.15
CA LYS A 46 9.63 -35.30 33.31
C LYS A 46 8.44 -34.75 34.13
N ALA A 47 7.37 -35.55 34.13
CA ALA A 47 6.21 -35.46 35.01
C ALA A 47 6.52 -35.81 36.49
N ILE A 48 5.82 -35.15 37.41
CA ILE A 48 5.57 -35.60 38.79
C ILE A 48 4.09 -35.32 39.13
N PRO A 49 3.35 -36.26 39.75
CA PRO A 49 1.92 -36.13 40.00
C PRO A 49 1.57 -35.65 41.42
N ALA A 50 0.27 -35.36 41.58
CA ALA A 50 -0.53 -35.31 42.81
C ALA A 50 -0.62 -33.98 43.58
N ARG A 51 -1.84 -33.43 43.67
CA ARG A 51 -2.75 -33.62 44.82
C ARG A 51 -4.10 -32.91 44.59
N ARG A 52 -5.19 -33.64 44.82
CA ARG A 52 -6.54 -33.11 45.04
C ARG A 52 -6.65 -32.57 46.47
N PRO A 53 -7.44 -31.52 46.70
CA PRO A 53 -8.36 -31.48 47.84
C PRO A 53 -9.79 -31.33 47.31
N LEU A 54 -10.64 -32.33 47.49
CA LEU A 54 -11.61 -32.49 48.58
C LEU A 54 -12.68 -31.39 48.61
N SER A 55 -13.84 -31.82 48.14
CA SER A 55 -15.16 -31.22 48.24
C SER A 55 -15.43 -30.65 49.64
N THR A 56 -15.89 -29.41 49.69
CA THR A 56 -16.57 -28.85 50.86
C THR A 56 -17.93 -28.29 50.48
N ALA A 57 -18.82 -28.40 51.46
CA ALA A 57 -20.25 -28.47 51.37
C ALA A 57 -20.96 -27.25 50.76
N ALA A 58 -22.19 -27.54 50.33
CA ALA A 58 -23.21 -26.61 49.95
C ALA A 58 -23.59 -25.66 51.09
N THR A 59 -23.76 -24.39 50.73
CA THR A 59 -24.61 -23.45 51.48
C THR A 59 -25.50 -22.74 50.48
N SER A 60 -26.78 -23.10 50.51
CA SER A 60 -27.85 -22.44 49.76
C SER A 60 -27.98 -20.98 50.19
N PRO A 61 -27.97 -19.99 49.27
CA PRO A 61 -28.49 -18.68 49.59
C PRO A 61 -30.01 -18.66 49.45
N ILE A 62 -30.64 -18.12 50.48
CA ILE A 62 -32.06 -17.80 50.62
C ILE A 62 -32.52 -16.98 49.41
N ARG A 63 -33.55 -17.46 48.69
CA ARG A 63 -34.22 -16.69 47.63
C ARG A 63 -35.10 -15.62 48.27
N PHE A 64 -34.65 -14.37 48.25
CA PHE A 64 -35.58 -13.24 48.36
C PHE A 64 -36.26 -13.04 47.00
N ARG A 65 -37.58 -13.26 46.97
CA ARG A 65 -38.42 -12.95 45.81
C ARG A 65 -38.70 -11.45 45.83
N VAL A 66 -37.91 -10.68 45.08
CA VAL A 66 -38.25 -9.30 44.77
C VAL A 66 -39.34 -9.32 43.70
N GLU A 67 -40.50 -8.79 44.05
CA GLU A 67 -41.62 -8.60 43.14
C GLU A 67 -41.24 -7.50 42.14
N CYS A 68 -41.00 -7.91 40.90
CA CYS A 68 -40.63 -7.01 39.82
C CYS A 68 -41.91 -6.45 39.18
N THR A 69 -42.30 -5.24 39.59
CA THR A 69 -43.30 -4.45 38.88
C THR A 69 -42.79 -4.19 37.47
N GLN A 70 -43.51 -4.66 36.46
CA GLN A 70 -43.08 -4.57 35.07
C GLN A 70 -42.96 -3.11 34.62
N PRO A 71 -41.78 -2.64 34.17
CA PRO A 71 -41.71 -1.38 33.47
C PRO A 71 -42.27 -1.58 32.05
N VAL A 72 -43.26 -0.77 31.70
CA VAL A 72 -43.79 -0.62 30.34
C VAL A 72 -42.62 -0.42 29.39
N THR A 73 -42.36 -1.42 28.55
CA THR A 73 -41.29 -1.39 27.57
C THR A 73 -41.78 -0.55 26.39
N THR A 74 -41.56 0.76 26.42
CA THR A 74 -41.60 1.55 25.19
C THR A 74 -40.48 1.02 24.29
N ARG A 75 -40.87 0.24 23.27
CA ARG A 75 -40.00 -0.27 22.21
C ARG A 75 -39.50 0.91 21.38
N ARG A 76 -38.51 1.64 21.89
CA ARG A 76 -37.74 2.58 21.07
C ARG A 76 -37.01 1.73 20.04
N TYR A 77 -37.48 1.78 18.80
CA TYR A 77 -36.67 1.39 17.64
C TYR A 77 -35.45 2.32 17.63
N ALA A 78 -34.40 1.93 18.33
CA ALA A 78 -33.09 2.53 18.17
C ALA A 78 -32.61 2.11 16.78
N SER A 79 -32.85 2.95 15.77
CA SER A 79 -32.13 2.87 14.51
C SER A 79 -30.67 3.17 14.83
N THR A 80 -29.90 2.12 15.10
CA THR A 80 -28.45 2.22 15.27
C THR A 80 -27.84 2.56 13.92
N ILE A 81 -27.87 3.84 13.54
CA ILE A 81 -27.06 4.35 12.44
C ILE A 81 -25.62 4.25 12.94
N ARG A 82 -24.95 3.13 12.65
CA ARG A 82 -23.53 2.99 12.90
C ARG A 82 -22.82 4.02 12.01
N PRO A 83 -21.93 4.87 12.55
CA PRO A 83 -21.14 5.75 11.71
C PRO A 83 -20.33 4.89 10.75
N ARG A 84 -20.58 5.06 9.45
CA ARG A 84 -19.85 4.36 8.39
C ARG A 84 -18.39 4.79 8.48
N THR A 85 -17.49 3.82 8.58
CA THR A 85 -16.05 4.11 8.63
C THR A 85 -15.56 4.59 7.26
N ASP A 86 -14.51 5.40 7.22
CA ASP A 86 -13.89 5.84 5.95
C ASP A 86 -13.43 4.66 5.07
N ALA A 87 -13.20 3.49 5.68
CA ALA A 87 -12.85 2.27 4.95
C ALA A 87 -14.06 1.68 4.20
N GLU A 88 -15.25 1.77 4.81
CA GLU A 88 -16.49 1.27 4.21
C GLU A 88 -16.98 2.20 3.10
N THR A 89 -16.84 3.52 3.24
CA THR A 89 -17.15 4.47 2.16
C THR A 89 -16.29 4.19 0.93
N ASP A 90 -14.98 4.04 1.11
CA ASP A 90 -14.04 3.76 0.02
C ASP A 90 -14.32 2.41 -0.65
N ALA A 91 -14.70 1.40 0.14
CA ALA A 91 -15.09 0.08 -0.40
C ALA A 91 -16.35 0.18 -1.27
N THR A 92 -17.39 0.87 -0.80
CA THR A 92 -18.61 1.06 -1.59
C THR A 92 -18.37 1.85 -2.88
N ALA A 93 -17.50 2.87 -2.83
CA ALA A 93 -17.12 3.64 -4.01
C ALA A 93 -16.32 2.80 -5.02
N ALA A 94 -15.38 1.98 -4.55
CA ALA A 94 -14.60 1.09 -5.40
C ALA A 94 -15.45 -0.01 -6.05
N GLU A 95 -16.47 -0.52 -5.35
CA GLU A 95 -17.44 -1.47 -5.90
C GLU A 95 -18.34 -0.82 -6.95
N ALA A 96 -18.84 0.40 -6.70
CA ALA A 96 -19.62 1.15 -7.68
C ALA A 96 -18.82 1.44 -8.97
N ALA A 97 -17.55 1.83 -8.83
CA ALA A 97 -16.66 2.03 -9.97
C ALA A 97 -16.44 0.76 -10.79
N ALA A 98 -16.41 -0.41 -10.15
CA ALA A 98 -16.30 -1.70 -10.83
C ALA A 98 -17.58 -2.13 -11.53
N ALA A 99 -18.74 -1.89 -10.93
CA ALA A 99 -20.02 -2.13 -11.58
C ALA A 99 -20.17 -1.26 -12.84
N ALA A 100 -19.80 0.03 -12.75
CA ALA A 100 -19.81 0.94 -13.90
C ALA A 100 -18.87 0.47 -15.02
N GLN A 101 -17.67 -0.02 -14.70
CA GLN A 101 -16.75 -0.56 -15.70
C GLN A 101 -17.23 -1.87 -16.32
N ALA A 102 -17.85 -2.75 -15.54
CA ALA A 102 -18.44 -3.98 -16.07
C ALA A 102 -19.59 -3.68 -17.04
N ALA A 103 -20.40 -2.66 -16.76
CA ALA A 103 -21.46 -2.20 -17.64
C ALA A 103 -20.93 -1.53 -18.92
N ALA A 104 -19.83 -0.76 -18.83
CA ALA A 104 -19.24 -0.05 -19.97
C ALA A 104 -18.51 -0.98 -20.96
N HIS A 105 -18.01 -2.13 -20.50
CA HIS A 105 -17.26 -3.07 -21.34
C HIS A 105 -17.68 -4.53 -21.10
N PRO A 106 -18.88 -4.94 -21.56
CA PRO A 106 -19.43 -6.28 -21.34
C PRO A 106 -18.56 -7.39 -21.98
N GLU A 107 -17.91 -7.10 -23.11
CA GLU A 107 -17.03 -8.02 -23.85
C GLU A 107 -15.64 -8.19 -23.22
N SER A 108 -15.24 -7.29 -22.32
CA SER A 108 -13.92 -7.34 -21.72
C SER A 108 -13.96 -8.21 -20.47
N ALA A 109 -13.47 -9.45 -20.58
CA ALA A 109 -13.37 -10.37 -19.44
C ALA A 109 -12.82 -9.64 -18.21
N THR A 110 -13.59 -9.67 -17.11
CA THR A 110 -13.21 -9.01 -15.86
C THR A 110 -11.82 -9.47 -15.43
N LEU A 111 -10.90 -8.52 -15.23
CA LEU A 111 -9.50 -8.83 -14.92
C LEU A 111 -9.39 -9.69 -13.67
N ASP A 112 -8.90 -10.94 -13.73
CA ASP A 112 -8.72 -11.77 -12.51
C ASP A 112 -7.70 -11.18 -11.53
N TRP A 113 -7.81 -11.50 -10.24
CA TRP A 113 -6.87 -11.07 -9.19
C TRP A 113 -5.44 -11.55 -9.44
N ASN A 114 -5.23 -12.76 -9.95
CA ASN A 114 -3.88 -13.23 -10.26
C ASN A 114 -3.26 -12.41 -11.40
N ASN A 115 -4.05 -12.16 -12.45
CA ASN A 115 -3.64 -11.34 -13.58
C ASN A 115 -3.38 -9.88 -13.17
N PHE A 116 -4.20 -9.32 -12.27
CA PHE A 116 -3.99 -7.98 -11.70
C PHE A 116 -2.62 -7.87 -11.00
N PHE A 117 -2.28 -8.82 -10.14
CA PHE A 117 -0.99 -8.81 -9.44
C PHE A 117 0.19 -9.02 -10.40
N GLN A 118 0.03 -9.84 -11.44
CA GLN A 118 1.04 -9.96 -12.50
C GLN A 118 1.22 -8.64 -13.24
N LEU A 119 0.14 -7.93 -13.60
CA LEU A 119 0.22 -6.62 -14.25
C LEU A 119 0.93 -5.57 -13.37
N ARG A 120 0.69 -5.55 -12.05
CA ARG A 120 1.46 -4.69 -11.11
C ARG A 120 2.95 -5.03 -11.13
N LYS A 121 3.30 -6.32 -11.09
CA LYS A 121 4.70 -6.77 -11.19
C LYS A 121 5.34 -6.35 -12.50
N THR A 122 4.65 -6.57 -13.62
CA THR A 122 5.14 -6.18 -14.95
C THR A 122 5.35 -4.68 -15.05
N ARG A 123 4.41 -3.85 -14.55
CA ARG A 123 4.56 -2.40 -14.50
C ARG A 123 5.83 -2.00 -13.73
N ARG A 124 6.04 -2.56 -12.53
CA ARG A 124 7.23 -2.26 -11.72
C ARG A 124 8.53 -2.72 -12.37
N ARG A 125 8.54 -3.92 -12.96
CA ARG A 125 9.71 -4.45 -13.68
C ARG A 125 10.08 -3.59 -14.88
N LEU A 126 9.09 -3.14 -15.66
CA LEU A 126 9.34 -2.24 -16.78
C LEU A 126 9.95 -0.92 -16.30
N GLN A 127 9.42 -0.31 -15.24
CA GLN A 127 10.02 0.91 -14.68
C GLN A 127 11.49 0.70 -14.27
N GLN A 128 11.83 -0.44 -13.66
CA GLN A 128 13.20 -0.77 -13.27
C GLN A 128 14.10 -1.00 -14.49
N VAL A 129 13.62 -1.76 -15.48
CA VAL A 129 14.35 -2.03 -16.73
C VAL A 129 14.62 -0.74 -17.49
N PHE A 130 13.61 0.12 -17.66
CA PHE A 130 13.77 1.40 -18.34
C PHE A 130 14.63 2.38 -17.56
N SER A 131 14.64 2.31 -16.23
CA SER A 131 15.57 3.08 -15.38
C SER A 131 17.02 2.63 -15.58
N GLY A 132 17.28 1.32 -15.58
CA GLY A 132 18.61 0.78 -15.87
C GLY A 132 19.06 1.06 -17.31
N ALA A 133 18.18 0.83 -18.29
CA ALA A 133 18.47 1.12 -19.69
C ALA A 133 18.70 2.62 -19.92
N GLY A 134 17.88 3.49 -19.30
CA GLY A 134 18.05 4.93 -19.35
C GLY A 134 19.39 5.38 -18.76
N ALA A 135 19.84 4.76 -17.66
CA ALA A 135 21.17 5.01 -17.10
C ALA A 135 22.27 4.65 -18.11
N LEU A 136 22.20 3.46 -18.71
CA LEU A 136 23.18 3.00 -19.70
C LEU A 136 23.19 3.90 -20.94
N THR A 137 22.03 4.23 -21.49
CA THR A 137 21.92 5.12 -22.66
C THR A 137 22.37 6.54 -22.33
N GLY A 138 22.01 7.07 -21.16
CA GLY A 138 22.45 8.38 -20.69
C GLY A 138 23.96 8.44 -20.46
N GLY A 139 24.54 7.42 -19.84
CA GLY A 139 25.99 7.31 -19.63
C GLY A 139 26.75 7.16 -20.95
N ALA A 140 26.31 6.27 -21.84
CA ALA A 140 26.95 6.08 -23.15
C ALA A 140 26.82 7.32 -24.04
N GLY A 141 25.64 7.95 -24.07
CA GLY A 141 25.41 9.19 -24.81
C GLY A 141 26.19 10.36 -24.22
N GLY A 142 26.22 10.49 -22.90
CA GLY A 142 27.02 11.50 -22.20
C GLY A 142 28.52 11.34 -22.49
N PHE A 143 29.03 10.10 -22.42
CA PHE A 143 30.40 9.79 -22.79
C PHE A 143 30.69 10.13 -24.25
N ALA A 144 29.81 9.77 -25.18
CA ALA A 144 29.97 10.10 -26.60
C ALA A 144 30.05 11.62 -26.83
N VAL A 145 29.15 12.40 -26.21
CA VAL A 145 29.14 13.87 -26.28
C VAL A 145 30.39 14.50 -25.65
N LEU A 146 30.87 13.95 -24.54
CA LEU A 146 32.11 14.40 -23.90
C LEU A 146 33.33 14.08 -24.79
N SER A 147 33.36 12.89 -25.38
CA SER A 147 34.46 12.43 -26.24
C SER A 147 34.56 13.21 -27.57
N SER A 148 33.46 13.81 -28.03
CA SER A 148 33.46 14.66 -29.22
C SER A 148 34.00 16.08 -28.97
N GLY A 149 34.39 16.41 -27.73
CA GLY A 149 34.87 17.75 -27.35
C GLY A 149 33.78 18.82 -27.27
N ALA A 150 32.49 18.44 -27.30
CA ALA A 150 31.39 19.40 -27.32
C ALA A 150 31.27 20.23 -26.02
N LEU A 151 31.88 19.75 -24.91
CA LEU A 151 31.79 20.35 -23.59
C LEU A 151 33.14 20.84 -23.04
N GLU A 152 34.18 20.95 -23.90
CA GLU A 152 35.53 21.40 -23.51
C GLU A 152 35.54 22.76 -22.79
N SER A 153 34.69 23.70 -23.25
CA SER A 153 34.57 25.02 -22.62
C SER A 153 34.00 24.98 -21.20
N VAL A 154 33.19 23.96 -20.88
CA VAL A 154 32.60 23.75 -19.55
C VAL A 154 33.58 23.00 -18.66
N VAL A 155 34.27 22.01 -19.22
CA VAL A 155 35.27 21.20 -18.51
C VAL A 155 36.45 22.07 -18.07
N GLY A 156 36.96 22.93 -18.94
CA GLY A 156 38.09 23.82 -18.63
C GLY A 156 37.78 24.91 -17.59
N LYS A 157 36.51 25.09 -17.20
CA LYS A 157 36.11 26.03 -16.13
C LYS A 157 36.13 25.39 -14.75
N ILE A 158 36.17 24.07 -14.67
CA ILE A 158 36.15 23.32 -13.42
C ILE A 158 37.61 23.11 -13.00
N PRO A 159 38.04 23.56 -11.81
CA PRO A 159 39.44 23.46 -11.36
C PRO A 159 39.86 22.04 -10.95
N LEU A 160 39.18 21.01 -11.44
CA LEU A 160 39.45 19.60 -11.17
C LEU A 160 40.19 18.97 -12.37
N ASP A 161 40.90 17.87 -12.13
CA ASP A 161 41.56 17.08 -13.17
C ASP A 161 40.57 16.68 -14.30
N PRO A 162 40.92 16.86 -15.59
CA PRO A 162 40.04 16.53 -16.71
C PRO A 162 39.45 15.11 -16.65
N PHE A 163 40.21 14.09 -16.24
CA PHE A 163 39.68 12.73 -16.13
C PHE A 163 38.59 12.61 -15.06
N VAL A 164 38.79 13.25 -13.91
CA VAL A 164 37.79 13.29 -12.83
C VAL A 164 36.56 14.06 -13.28
N THR A 165 36.74 15.22 -13.93
CA THR A 165 35.64 16.04 -14.44
C THR A 165 34.80 15.28 -15.47
N MET A 166 35.45 14.62 -16.44
CA MET A 166 34.79 13.79 -17.46
C MET A 166 34.05 12.60 -16.85
N GLY A 167 34.66 11.94 -15.87
CA GLY A 167 34.02 10.87 -15.11
C GLY A 167 32.75 11.35 -14.41
N LEU A 168 32.85 12.45 -13.65
CA LEU A 168 31.71 13.04 -12.95
C LEU A 168 30.61 13.50 -13.89
N MET A 169 30.94 14.12 -15.03
CA MET A 169 29.95 14.49 -16.04
C MET A 169 29.27 13.26 -16.63
N THR A 170 30.03 12.22 -16.96
CA THR A 170 29.47 10.95 -17.48
C THR A 170 28.54 10.30 -16.45
N PHE A 171 28.93 10.25 -15.18
CA PHE A 171 28.08 9.80 -14.08
C PHE A 171 26.84 10.69 -13.90
N GLY A 172 26.98 12.00 -14.13
CA GLY A 172 25.87 12.96 -14.17
C GLY A 172 24.85 12.61 -15.26
N PHE A 173 25.29 12.39 -16.50
CA PHE A 173 24.43 11.98 -17.60
C PHE A 173 23.79 10.60 -17.36
N MET A 174 24.54 9.65 -16.79
CA MET A 174 24.01 8.36 -16.35
C MET A 174 22.91 8.52 -15.29
N ALA A 175 23.11 9.37 -14.29
CA ALA A 175 22.12 9.65 -13.25
C ALA A 175 20.86 10.32 -13.81
N LEU A 176 21.03 11.26 -14.76
CA LEU A 176 19.90 11.90 -15.47
C LEU A 176 19.09 10.87 -16.27
N GLY A 177 19.78 10.00 -17.03
CA GLY A 177 19.14 8.93 -17.78
C GLY A 177 18.41 7.94 -16.87
N TRP A 178 19.01 7.61 -15.73
CA TRP A 178 18.41 6.74 -14.70
C TRP A 178 17.10 7.32 -14.13
N LEU A 179 17.06 8.65 -13.90
CA LEU A 179 15.92 9.36 -13.34
C LEU A 179 14.76 9.50 -14.34
N ILE A 180 15.07 9.66 -15.62
CA ILE A 180 14.08 9.77 -16.71
C ILE A 180 13.45 8.40 -17.02
N GLY A 181 14.20 7.31 -16.83
CA GLY A 181 13.77 5.96 -17.22
C GLY A 181 12.41 5.50 -16.68
N PRO A 182 12.06 5.63 -15.38
CA PRO A 182 10.75 5.22 -14.85
C PRO A 182 9.55 5.92 -15.53
N VAL A 183 9.73 7.17 -15.98
CA VAL A 183 8.69 7.92 -16.70
C VAL A 183 8.44 7.27 -18.06
N LEU A 184 9.51 7.01 -18.83
CA LEU A 184 9.40 6.28 -20.11
C LEU A 184 8.82 4.89 -19.92
N GLY A 185 9.26 4.16 -18.88
CA GLY A 185 8.74 2.84 -18.56
C GLY A 185 7.23 2.84 -18.29
N THR A 186 6.70 3.93 -17.71
CA THR A 186 5.26 4.11 -17.48
C THR A 186 4.52 4.37 -18.79
N VAL A 187 5.07 5.19 -19.68
CA VAL A 187 4.50 5.44 -21.02
C VAL A 187 4.45 4.13 -21.81
N VAL A 188 5.55 3.40 -21.88
CA VAL A 188 5.64 2.12 -22.61
C VAL A 188 4.66 1.09 -22.04
N PHE A 189 4.55 0.97 -20.72
CA PHE A 189 3.56 0.08 -20.10
C PHE A 189 2.13 0.45 -20.50
N ASN A 190 1.79 1.74 -20.47
CA ASN A 190 0.45 2.21 -20.82
C ASN A 190 0.13 1.97 -22.31
N LEU A 191 1.12 2.04 -23.20
CA LEU A 191 0.96 1.72 -24.61
C LEU A 191 0.72 0.22 -24.83
N ILE A 192 1.58 -0.64 -24.28
CA ILE A 192 1.51 -2.11 -24.46
C ILE A 192 0.25 -2.69 -23.80
N LYS A 193 -0.12 -2.19 -22.62
CA LYS A 193 -1.25 -2.70 -21.82
C LYS A 193 -2.45 -1.75 -21.81
N ARG A 194 -2.64 -0.97 -22.88
CA ARG A 194 -3.75 0.01 -23.00
C ARG A 194 -5.11 -0.56 -22.64
N LYS A 195 -5.41 -1.79 -23.08
CA LYS A 195 -6.69 -2.49 -22.83
C LYS A 195 -6.97 -2.76 -21.35
N TYR A 196 -5.92 -2.96 -20.55
CA TYR A 196 -6.07 -3.29 -19.12
C TYR A 196 -5.92 -2.08 -18.22
N LYS A 197 -5.56 -0.89 -18.74
CA LYS A 197 -5.27 0.29 -17.91
C LYS A 197 -6.48 0.70 -17.05
N ALA A 198 -7.67 0.79 -17.66
CA ALA A 198 -8.89 1.19 -16.96
C ALA A 198 -9.33 0.14 -15.92
N GLN A 199 -9.37 -1.13 -16.32
CA GLN A 199 -9.72 -2.25 -15.42
C GLN A 199 -8.74 -2.40 -14.26
N MET A 200 -7.45 -2.18 -14.52
CA MET A 200 -6.40 -2.24 -13.51
C MET A 200 -6.55 -1.12 -12.49
N ALA A 201 -6.93 0.10 -12.90
CA ALA A 201 -7.14 1.22 -11.98
C ALA A 201 -8.29 0.95 -11.00
N VAL A 202 -9.38 0.33 -11.46
CA VAL A 202 -10.50 -0.05 -10.58
C VAL A 202 -10.17 -1.25 -9.70
N LYS A 203 -9.48 -2.27 -10.22
CA LYS A 203 -8.97 -3.34 -9.36
C LYS A 203 -8.00 -2.84 -8.30
N GLU A 204 -7.23 -1.81 -8.63
CA GLU A 204 -6.31 -1.15 -7.71
C GLU A 204 -7.06 -0.39 -6.61
N SER A 205 -8.15 0.34 -6.93
CA SER A 205 -8.99 0.96 -5.91
C SER A 205 -9.69 -0.07 -5.00
N GLN A 206 -10.21 -1.16 -5.58
CA GLN A 206 -10.77 -2.27 -4.81
C GLN A 206 -9.73 -2.92 -3.88
N PHE A 207 -8.52 -3.12 -4.38
CA PHE A 207 -7.42 -3.65 -3.59
C PHE A 207 -7.13 -2.72 -2.39
N PHE A 208 -6.98 -1.42 -2.63
CA PHE A 208 -6.73 -0.45 -1.56
C PHE A 208 -7.86 -0.38 -0.54
N ALA A 209 -9.12 -0.42 -0.98
CA ALA A 209 -10.26 -0.49 -0.07
C ALA A 209 -10.20 -1.74 0.83
N ARG A 210 -9.83 -2.89 0.28
CA ARG A 210 -9.64 -4.13 1.06
C ARG A 210 -8.49 -4.04 2.05
N ILE A 211 -7.38 -3.40 1.69
CA ILE A 211 -6.26 -3.15 2.60
C ILE A 211 -6.69 -2.20 3.73
N LYS A 212 -7.32 -1.08 3.40
CA LYS A 212 -7.82 -0.09 4.37
C LYS A 212 -8.79 -0.70 5.39
N LYS A 213 -9.62 -1.66 4.96
CA LYS A 213 -10.56 -2.37 5.83
C LYS A 213 -9.89 -3.33 6.83
N HIS A 214 -8.77 -3.95 6.47
CA HIS A 214 -8.15 -5.02 7.28
C HIS A 214 -6.81 -4.64 7.91
N ARG A 215 -6.28 -3.45 7.61
CA ARG A 215 -5.04 -2.94 8.20
C ARG A 215 -5.24 -2.70 9.70
N VAL A 216 -4.23 -3.01 10.49
CA VAL A 216 -4.18 -2.64 11.90
C VAL A 216 -3.70 -1.19 12.05
N ASP A 217 -4.15 -0.52 13.11
CA ASP A 217 -3.72 0.82 13.46
C ASP A 217 -2.21 0.87 13.76
N PRO A 218 -1.46 1.80 13.17
CA PRO A 218 0.00 1.83 13.29
C PRO A 218 0.47 2.45 14.61
N THR A 219 -0.41 3.15 15.33
CA THR A 219 -0.12 3.84 16.60
C THR A 219 0.19 2.88 17.74
N SER A 220 -0.22 1.61 17.64
CA SER A 220 0.04 0.58 18.65
C SER A 220 1.34 -0.20 18.42
N SER A 221 2.25 0.28 17.58
CA SER A 221 3.53 -0.37 17.30
C SER A 221 4.46 -0.34 18.52
N SER A 222 5.07 -1.47 18.88
CA SER A 222 6.17 -1.54 19.87
C SER A 222 7.45 -2.08 19.22
N MET A 223 8.61 -1.75 19.78
CA MET A 223 9.91 -2.20 19.25
C MET A 223 10.01 -3.74 19.17
N ASN A 224 9.36 -4.45 20.10
CA ASN A 224 9.34 -5.92 20.16
C ASN A 224 8.26 -6.56 19.25
N ASN A 225 7.33 -5.77 18.69
CA ASN A 225 6.28 -6.26 17.79
C ASN A 225 6.07 -5.24 16.65
N PRO A 226 6.94 -5.25 15.62
CA PRO A 226 6.83 -4.33 14.51
C PRO A 226 5.50 -4.52 13.78
N VAL A 227 4.92 -3.41 13.31
CA VAL A 227 3.64 -3.43 12.60
C VAL A 227 3.81 -4.14 11.25
N PRO A 228 2.95 -5.12 10.91
CA PRO A 228 2.95 -5.74 9.59
C PRO A 228 2.69 -4.68 8.51
N ASP A 229 3.28 -4.84 7.32
CA ASP A 229 3.21 -3.90 6.19
C ASP A 229 1.87 -3.14 6.10
N PHE A 230 1.90 -1.87 6.53
CA PHE A 230 0.70 -1.06 6.73
C PHE A 230 -0.03 -0.73 5.42
N TYR A 231 0.73 -0.58 4.33
CA TYR A 231 0.20 -0.18 3.01
C TYR A 231 0.01 -1.38 2.07
N GLY A 232 0.45 -2.58 2.46
CA GLY A 232 0.39 -3.76 1.61
C GLY A 232 1.29 -3.65 0.38
N GLU A 233 2.40 -2.91 0.48
CA GLU A 233 3.36 -2.72 -0.61
C GLU A 233 3.94 -4.05 -1.09
N LYS A 234 4.22 -4.98 -0.17
CA LYS A 234 4.86 -6.27 -0.45
C LYS A 234 3.87 -7.30 -1.00
N ILE A 235 2.57 -6.98 -1.04
CA ILE A 235 1.53 -7.88 -1.53
C ILE A 235 1.57 -7.89 -3.07
N SER A 236 2.16 -8.96 -3.60
CA SER A 236 2.37 -9.14 -5.04
C SER A 236 1.67 -10.38 -5.61
N SER A 237 0.85 -11.05 -4.81
CA SER A 237 0.05 -12.21 -5.20
C SER A 237 -1.13 -12.41 -4.25
N VAL A 238 -2.11 -13.23 -4.66
CA VAL A 238 -3.24 -13.61 -3.80
C VAL A 238 -2.76 -14.40 -2.57
N ALA A 239 -1.76 -15.27 -2.73
CA ALA A 239 -1.16 -15.98 -1.60
C ALA A 239 -0.50 -15.01 -0.61
N GLY A 240 0.23 -14.00 -1.11
CA GLY A 240 0.80 -12.94 -0.29
C GLY A 240 -0.27 -12.13 0.46
N TYR A 241 -1.41 -11.86 -0.18
CA TYR A 241 -2.54 -11.19 0.48
C TYR A 241 -3.13 -12.03 1.63
N ARG A 242 -3.28 -13.35 1.44
CA ARG A 242 -3.74 -14.25 2.49
C ARG A 242 -2.76 -14.31 3.66
N GLN A 243 -1.46 -14.35 3.37
CA GLN A 243 -0.43 -14.31 4.40
C GLN A 243 -0.50 -12.99 5.18
N TRP A 244 -0.57 -11.87 4.47
CA TRP A 244 -0.71 -10.55 5.08
C TRP A 244 -1.93 -10.48 6.01
N LEU A 245 -3.10 -11.02 5.60
CA LEU A 245 -4.28 -11.09 6.47
C LEU A 245 -4.04 -11.91 7.75
N LYS A 246 -3.26 -12.99 7.67
CA LYS A 246 -2.87 -13.77 8.86
C LYS A 246 -1.96 -12.95 9.76
N ASP A 247 -1.01 -12.22 9.19
CA ASP A 247 -0.07 -11.38 9.94
C ASP A 247 -0.83 -10.25 10.68
N GLN A 248 -1.81 -9.61 10.03
CA GLN A 248 -2.69 -8.62 10.68
C GLN A 248 -3.48 -9.23 11.84
N ARG A 249 -4.08 -10.42 11.66
CA ARG A 249 -4.82 -11.11 12.73
C ARG A 249 -3.92 -11.57 13.88
N ALA A 250 -2.72 -12.06 13.57
CA ALA A 250 -1.74 -12.46 14.57
C ALA A 250 -1.31 -11.25 15.42
N TYR A 251 -1.13 -10.10 14.79
CA TYR A 251 -0.84 -8.84 15.47
C TYR A 251 -2.00 -8.39 16.38
N ILE A 252 -3.25 -8.44 15.89
CA ILE A 252 -4.45 -8.15 16.69
C ILE A 252 -4.58 -9.14 17.87
N LYS A 253 -4.25 -10.42 17.67
CA LYS A 253 -4.34 -11.43 18.73
C LYS A 253 -3.31 -11.19 19.83
N LYS A 254 -2.06 -10.87 19.46
CA LYS A 254 -0.97 -10.58 20.41
C LYS A 254 -1.28 -9.39 21.33
N ARG A 255 -2.02 -8.39 20.84
CA ARG A 255 -2.46 -7.26 21.69
C ARG A 255 -3.64 -7.60 22.60
N SER A 256 -4.50 -8.54 22.20
CA SER A 256 -5.70 -8.90 22.95
C SER A 256 -5.48 -10.02 23.97
N SER A 257 -4.34 -10.72 23.90
CA SER A 257 -3.95 -11.69 24.92
C SER A 257 -3.40 -10.94 26.14
N PRO A 258 -4.11 -10.91 27.28
CA PRO A 258 -3.53 -10.36 28.51
C PRO A 258 -2.29 -11.18 28.89
N PHE A 259 -1.24 -10.50 29.32
CA PHE A 259 -0.09 -11.12 29.96
C PHE A 259 -0.60 -11.87 31.21
N LEU A 260 -0.55 -13.20 31.17
CA LEU A 260 -0.67 -14.07 32.35
C LEU A 260 0.74 -14.54 32.73
#